data_AF-A0A091QGI2-F1
#
_entry.id   AF-A0A091QGI2-F1
#
_cell.length_a   1.000
_cell.length_b   1.000
_cell.length_c   1.000
_cell.angle_alpha   90.00
_cell.angle_beta   90.00
_cell.angle_gamma   90.00
#
_symmetry.space_group_name_H-M   'P 1'
#
loop_
_entity.id
_entity.type
_entity.pdbx_description
1 polymer ?
#
loop_
_entity_poly.entity_id
_entity_poly.type
_entity_poly.pdbx_seq_one_letter_code
_entity_poly.pdbx_strand_id
1 'polypeptide(L)'
;LFNRGAIDGFFSLVPPATALGSCFTFLPQEGIILPDGLQVIQISFSSTILGQFTEEFQFSVKGSPEPVTLTIRGCVIGPTFHFNVPSLHFGDVSFGFPHTLSCRLTNTSLVPMTFNLRIPGDGSGEPSVTSFVQVVDNTHPSWRKGARGRVRPTEFTIRPRRGTIRSQGFVDIQVTLCSNTVRRYELALVVDVDGVGKEVLALLLTARCVVPPLRALNPVVTFGRCFLQFPSQRMLTLVNESDLPGCYGVLPQEQKEDAAVWFSSPVPCGILHPHSSVEVPFTLEARVLGEQDT
;
A
#
# COMPACT_ATOMS: atom_id res chain seq x y z
N LEU A 1 -38.70 -35.48 -7.08
CA LEU A 1 -40.17 -35.52 -7.01
C LEU A 1 -40.63 -36.95 -7.24
N PHE A 2 -41.57 -37.45 -6.45
CA PHE A 2 -42.08 -38.83 -6.57
C PHE A 2 -43.61 -38.78 -6.74
N ASN A 3 -44.14 -39.38 -7.80
CA ASN A 3 -45.57 -39.42 -8.05
C ASN A 3 -46.19 -40.68 -7.46
N ARG A 4 -46.91 -40.54 -6.34
CA ARG A 4 -47.71 -41.62 -5.72
C ARG A 4 -49.18 -41.62 -6.17
N GLY A 5 -49.54 -40.75 -7.10
CA GLY A 5 -50.88 -40.66 -7.67
C GLY A 5 -51.10 -41.71 -8.76
N ALA A 6 -52.37 -41.98 -9.05
CA ALA A 6 -52.79 -42.92 -10.08
C ALA A 6 -52.77 -42.32 -11.51
N ILE A 7 -52.38 -41.05 -11.66
CA ILE A 7 -52.35 -40.31 -12.93
C ILE A 7 -51.02 -39.60 -13.14
N ASP A 8 -50.74 -39.21 -14.39
CA ASP A 8 -49.53 -38.47 -14.75
C ASP A 8 -49.44 -37.11 -14.03
N GLY A 9 -48.32 -36.87 -13.36
CA GLY A 9 -48.03 -35.63 -12.65
C GLY A 9 -47.23 -34.66 -13.50
N PHE A 10 -47.89 -33.69 -14.12
CA PHE A 10 -47.23 -32.57 -14.79
C PHE A 10 -46.75 -31.58 -13.74
N PHE A 11 -45.44 -31.33 -13.68
CA PHE A 11 -44.87 -30.37 -12.75
C PHE A 11 -44.17 -29.23 -13.48
N SER A 12 -44.14 -28.05 -12.86
CA SER A 12 -43.32 -26.92 -13.25
C SER A 12 -42.81 -26.16 -12.03
N LEU A 13 -41.57 -25.70 -12.07
CA LEU A 13 -40.98 -24.85 -11.05
C LEU A 13 -41.60 -23.46 -11.12
N VAL A 14 -42.08 -22.97 -9.98
CA VAL A 14 -42.50 -21.57 -9.84
C VAL A 14 -41.23 -20.69 -9.80
N PRO A 15 -41.15 -19.63 -10.63
CA PRO A 15 -39.98 -18.76 -10.66
C PRO A 15 -39.61 -18.21 -9.26
N PRO A 16 -38.33 -18.20 -8.87
CA PRO A 16 -37.91 -17.67 -7.58
C PRO A 16 -38.24 -16.19 -7.44
N ALA A 17 -38.72 -15.77 -6.26
CA ALA A 17 -39.10 -14.39 -5.99
C ALA A 17 -37.97 -13.52 -5.41
N THR A 18 -36.92 -14.15 -4.86
CA THR A 18 -35.81 -13.46 -4.20
C THR A 18 -34.58 -13.39 -5.13
N ALA A 19 -33.72 -12.39 -4.90
CA ALA A 19 -32.46 -12.26 -5.62
C ALA A 19 -31.54 -13.48 -5.40
N LEU A 20 -31.54 -14.04 -4.19
CA LEU A 20 -30.76 -15.23 -3.87
C LEU A 20 -31.38 -16.51 -4.43
N GLY A 21 -32.71 -16.62 -4.45
CA GLY A 21 -33.43 -17.70 -5.10
C GLY A 21 -33.10 -17.80 -6.60
N SER A 22 -32.88 -16.65 -7.24
CA SER A 22 -32.43 -16.56 -8.64
C SER A 22 -30.99 -17.05 -8.86
N CYS A 23 -30.21 -17.30 -7.80
CA CYS A 23 -28.89 -17.93 -7.88
C CYS A 23 -28.96 -19.47 -7.93
N PHE A 24 -30.14 -20.06 -7.82
CA PHE A 24 -30.37 -21.50 -7.95
C PHE A 24 -30.86 -21.86 -9.35
N THR A 25 -30.32 -22.94 -9.91
CA THR A 25 -30.81 -23.55 -11.14
C THR A 25 -31.27 -24.97 -10.88
N PHE A 26 -32.45 -25.30 -11.41
CA PHE A 26 -33.07 -26.62 -11.29
C PHE A 26 -33.16 -27.24 -12.68
N LEU A 27 -32.79 -28.51 -12.81
CA LEU A 27 -32.88 -29.25 -14.06
C LEU A 27 -33.45 -30.66 -13.83
N PRO A 28 -34.54 -31.05 -14.50
CA PRO A 28 -35.42 -30.20 -15.33
C PRO A 28 -36.26 -29.22 -14.48
N GLN A 29 -36.72 -28.11 -15.09
CA GLN A 29 -37.62 -27.15 -14.43
C GLN A 29 -39.10 -27.53 -14.56
N GLU A 30 -39.44 -28.29 -15.59
CA GLU A 30 -40.78 -28.82 -15.84
C GLU A 30 -40.70 -30.22 -16.43
N GLY A 31 -41.78 -30.98 -16.34
CA GLY A 31 -41.82 -32.33 -16.91
C GLY A 31 -43.04 -33.12 -16.49
N ILE A 32 -43.04 -34.41 -16.83
CA ILE A 32 -44.11 -35.35 -16.54
C ILE A 32 -43.53 -36.50 -15.72
N ILE A 33 -44.22 -36.87 -14.64
CA ILE A 33 -43.87 -38.02 -13.82
C ILE A 33 -45.02 -39.02 -13.91
N LEU A 34 -44.77 -40.19 -14.48
CA LEU A 34 -45.76 -41.27 -14.56
C LEU A 34 -46.15 -41.78 -13.15
N PRO A 35 -47.30 -42.48 -13.00
CA PRO A 35 -47.65 -43.15 -11.75
C PRO A 35 -46.52 -44.04 -11.23
N ASP A 36 -46.24 -43.95 -9.93
CA ASP A 36 -45.10 -44.59 -9.24
C ASP A 36 -43.71 -44.22 -9.82
N GLY A 37 -43.65 -43.17 -10.65
CA GLY A 37 -42.44 -42.65 -11.25
C GLY A 37 -41.67 -41.71 -10.33
N LEU A 38 -40.35 -41.67 -10.52
CA LEU A 38 -39.43 -40.79 -9.81
C LEU A 38 -38.73 -39.85 -10.79
N GLN A 39 -38.78 -38.55 -10.52
CA GLN A 39 -37.99 -37.54 -11.21
C GLN A 39 -36.91 -36.99 -10.27
N VAL A 40 -35.65 -37.15 -10.67
CA VAL A 40 -34.52 -36.48 -10.02
C VAL A 40 -34.45 -35.05 -10.53
N ILE A 41 -34.34 -34.08 -9.61
CA ILE A 41 -34.12 -32.67 -9.95
C ILE A 41 -32.69 -32.33 -9.53
N GLN A 42 -31.84 -32.03 -10.49
CA GLN A 42 -30.50 -31.53 -10.23
C GLN A 42 -30.58 -30.06 -9.84
N ILE A 43 -29.98 -29.72 -8.71
CA ILE A 43 -29.95 -28.35 -8.16
C ILE A 43 -28.50 -27.87 -8.22
N SER A 44 -28.28 -26.71 -8.83
CA SER A 44 -26.98 -26.01 -8.77
C SER A 44 -27.18 -24.64 -8.14
N PHE A 45 -26.17 -24.15 -7.43
CA PHE A 45 -26.22 -22.88 -6.72
C PHE A 45 -24.91 -22.12 -6.92
N SER A 46 -25.01 -20.84 -7.27
CA SER A 46 -23.86 -19.94 -7.39
C SER A 46 -24.27 -18.52 -7.05
N SER A 47 -23.79 -17.99 -5.93
CA SER A 47 -24.15 -16.65 -5.47
C SER A 47 -22.92 -15.89 -4.98
N THR A 48 -22.96 -14.57 -5.16
CA THR A 48 -22.02 -13.60 -4.56
C THR A 48 -22.62 -12.92 -3.33
N ILE A 49 -23.85 -13.26 -2.95
CA ILE A 49 -24.54 -12.69 -1.78
C ILE A 49 -24.11 -13.48 -0.55
N LEU A 50 -23.37 -12.84 0.35
CA LEU A 50 -22.87 -13.44 1.59
C LEU A 50 -23.96 -13.53 2.67
N GLY A 51 -23.81 -14.48 3.59
CA GLY A 51 -24.64 -14.59 4.78
C GLY A 51 -25.46 -15.88 4.85
N GLN A 52 -26.19 -16.02 5.96
CA GLN A 52 -27.14 -17.12 6.14
C GLN A 52 -28.36 -16.90 5.24
N PHE A 53 -28.91 -17.99 4.72
CA PHE A 53 -30.12 -17.93 3.93
C PHE A 53 -31.04 -19.11 4.18
N THR A 54 -32.31 -18.89 3.87
CA THR A 54 -33.37 -19.89 3.80
C THR A 54 -34.24 -19.50 2.63
N GLU A 55 -34.24 -20.32 1.58
CA GLU A 55 -35.01 -20.10 0.35
C GLU A 55 -36.03 -21.22 0.19
N GLU A 56 -37.23 -20.85 -0.24
CA GLU A 56 -38.31 -21.79 -0.52
C GLU A 56 -38.62 -21.79 -2.02
N PHE A 57 -38.59 -22.99 -2.60
CA PHE A 57 -38.90 -23.22 -4.01
C PHE A 57 -40.17 -24.05 -4.10
N GLN A 58 -41.07 -23.66 -4.98
CA GLN A 58 -42.36 -24.33 -5.16
C GLN A 58 -42.44 -24.99 -6.52
N PHE A 59 -42.86 -26.25 -6.55
CA PHE A 59 -43.21 -26.96 -7.77
C PHE A 59 -44.74 -27.03 -7.87
N SER A 60 -45.29 -26.36 -8.87
CA SER A 60 -46.70 -26.50 -9.22
C SER A 60 -46.90 -27.86 -9.86
N VAL A 61 -47.90 -28.62 -9.40
CA VAL A 61 -48.27 -29.92 -9.98
C VAL A 61 -49.71 -29.85 -10.44
N LYS A 62 -49.96 -30.10 -11.72
CA LYS A 62 -51.31 -30.03 -12.29
C LYS A 62 -52.24 -31.01 -11.58
N GLY A 63 -53.33 -30.49 -11.02
CA GLY A 63 -54.31 -31.27 -10.26
C GLY A 63 -54.05 -31.33 -8.75
N SER A 64 -52.93 -30.79 -8.26
CA SER A 64 -52.68 -30.58 -6.83
C SER A 64 -53.08 -29.15 -6.43
N PRO A 65 -53.93 -28.95 -5.41
CA PRO A 65 -54.29 -27.61 -4.95
C PRO A 65 -53.12 -26.90 -4.24
N GLU A 66 -52.22 -27.66 -3.62
CA GLU A 66 -51.04 -27.13 -2.93
C GLU A 66 -49.77 -27.49 -3.71
N PRO A 67 -48.85 -26.54 -3.92
CA PRO A 67 -47.56 -26.81 -4.56
C PRO A 67 -46.64 -27.60 -3.63
N VAL A 68 -45.74 -28.39 -4.22
CA VAL A 68 -44.70 -29.07 -3.46
C VAL A 68 -43.61 -28.07 -3.12
N THR A 69 -43.36 -27.85 -1.83
CA THR A 69 -42.37 -26.87 -1.37
C THR A 69 -41.05 -27.55 -0.98
N LEU A 70 -39.94 -27.02 -1.47
CA LEU A 70 -38.58 -27.38 -1.12
C LEU A 70 -37.91 -26.20 -0.41
N THR A 71 -37.52 -26.39 0.85
CA THR A 71 -36.75 -25.39 1.59
C THR A 71 -35.26 -25.73 1.54
N ILE A 72 -34.43 -24.79 1.07
CA ILE A 72 -32.97 -24.90 1.07
C ILE A 72 -32.40 -23.89 2.06
N ARG A 73 -31.53 -24.36 2.96
CA ARG A 73 -30.86 -23.54 3.97
C ARG A 73 -29.36 -23.65 3.81
N GLY A 74 -28.65 -22.54 4.04
CA GLY A 74 -27.20 -22.53 3.93
C GLY A 74 -26.59 -21.23 4.42
N CYS A 75 -25.27 -21.12 4.28
CA CYS A 75 -24.54 -19.90 4.53
C CYS A 75 -23.50 -19.71 3.43
N VAL A 76 -23.57 -18.59 2.74
CA VAL A 76 -22.55 -18.20 1.75
C VAL A 76 -21.47 -17.43 2.49
N ILE A 77 -20.24 -17.95 2.44
CA ILE A 77 -19.06 -17.29 2.99
C ILE A 77 -18.10 -16.91 1.86
N GLY A 78 -17.38 -15.81 2.04
CA GLY A 78 -16.26 -15.48 1.17
C GLY A 78 -15.07 -16.41 1.42
N PRO A 79 -14.00 -16.32 0.59
CA PRO A 79 -12.74 -16.95 0.91
C PRO A 79 -12.25 -16.52 2.29
N THR A 80 -11.80 -17.48 3.09
CA THR A 80 -11.11 -17.24 4.36
C THR A 80 -9.62 -17.05 4.11
N PHE A 81 -9.01 -16.08 4.78
CA PHE A 81 -7.60 -15.75 4.63
C PHE A 81 -7.08 -14.95 5.82
N HIS A 82 -5.75 -14.89 5.97
CA HIS A 82 -5.09 -14.14 7.04
C HIS A 82 -3.69 -13.68 6.64
N PHE A 83 -3.17 -12.67 7.35
CA PHE A 83 -1.75 -12.34 7.34
C PHE A 83 -1.00 -13.20 8.37
N ASN A 84 0.25 -13.58 8.07
CA ASN A 84 1.10 -14.31 9.01
C ASN A 84 1.62 -13.47 10.19
N VAL A 85 1.44 -12.14 10.14
CA VAL A 85 1.85 -11.19 11.17
C VAL A 85 0.67 -10.30 11.55
N PRO A 86 0.60 -9.80 12.80
CA PRO A 86 -0.48 -8.92 13.24
C PRO A 86 -0.32 -7.47 12.76
N SER A 87 0.90 -7.08 12.40
CA SER A 87 1.28 -5.70 12.03
C SER A 87 2.64 -5.67 11.33
N LEU A 88 2.91 -4.57 10.60
CA LEU A 88 4.24 -4.22 10.09
C LEU A 88 4.77 -2.99 10.82
N HIS A 89 5.79 -3.21 11.64
CA HIS A 89 6.45 -2.17 12.42
C HIS A 89 7.76 -1.76 11.74
N PHE A 90 7.75 -0.66 11.00
CA PHE A 90 8.93 -0.12 10.32
C PHE A 90 9.94 0.54 11.27
N GLY A 91 9.53 0.84 12.51
CA GLY A 91 10.37 1.56 13.46
C GLY A 91 10.69 2.98 12.98
N ASP A 92 11.92 3.39 13.24
CA ASP A 92 12.43 4.67 12.73
C ASP A 92 12.94 4.49 11.30
N VAL A 93 12.41 5.31 10.39
CA VAL A 93 12.80 5.34 8.98
C VAL A 93 13.37 6.71 8.67
N SER A 94 14.50 6.75 7.99
CA SER A 94 15.10 8.03 7.62
C SER A 94 14.34 8.69 6.49
N PHE A 95 14.22 10.01 6.56
CA PHE A 95 13.62 10.85 5.54
C PHE A 95 14.23 10.58 4.14
N GLY A 96 13.39 10.19 3.19
CA GLY A 96 13.78 9.94 1.79
C GLY A 96 14.49 8.61 1.55
N PHE A 97 14.67 7.77 2.58
CA PHE A 97 15.30 6.46 2.45
C PHE A 97 14.25 5.34 2.47
N PRO A 98 14.12 4.55 1.38
CA PRO A 98 13.18 3.45 1.33
C PRO A 98 13.52 2.36 2.37
N HIS A 99 12.53 1.93 3.14
CA HIS A 99 12.61 0.77 4.02
C HIS A 99 11.51 -0.22 3.68
N THR A 100 11.85 -1.51 3.52
CA THR A 100 10.92 -2.54 3.05
C THR A 100 10.75 -3.62 4.11
N LEU A 101 9.50 -3.91 4.44
CA LEU A 101 9.11 -5.07 5.24
C LEU A 101 8.29 -6.05 4.39
N SER A 102 8.15 -7.29 4.87
CA SER A 102 7.36 -8.33 4.21
C SER A 102 6.34 -8.96 5.15
N CYS A 103 5.20 -9.32 4.58
CA CYS A 103 4.19 -10.18 5.21
C CYS A 103 3.70 -11.21 4.19
N ARG A 104 3.04 -12.26 4.67
CA ARG A 104 2.44 -13.30 3.85
C ARG A 104 0.94 -13.27 4.00
N LEU A 105 0.23 -13.23 2.89
CA LEU A 105 -1.23 -13.39 2.82
C LEU A 105 -1.53 -14.83 2.42
N THR A 106 -2.23 -15.56 3.30
CA THR A 106 -2.54 -16.98 3.12
C THR A 106 -4.04 -17.15 2.88
N ASN A 107 -4.41 -17.74 1.75
CA ASN A 107 -5.77 -18.17 1.46
C ASN A 107 -6.00 -19.55 2.11
N THR A 108 -6.88 -19.60 3.10
CA THR A 108 -7.27 -20.83 3.81
C THR A 108 -8.57 -21.44 3.29
N SER A 109 -9.15 -20.86 2.23
CA SER A 109 -10.35 -21.39 1.61
C SER A 109 -10.04 -22.46 0.56
N LEU A 110 -11.07 -23.21 0.18
CA LEU A 110 -11.00 -24.22 -0.88
C LEU A 110 -11.16 -23.63 -2.29
N VAL A 111 -11.41 -22.32 -2.39
CA VAL A 111 -11.63 -21.61 -3.66
C VAL A 111 -10.50 -20.59 -3.90
N PRO A 112 -10.22 -20.21 -5.15
CA PRO A 112 -9.30 -19.13 -5.44
C PRO A 112 -9.79 -17.79 -4.87
N MET A 113 -8.85 -16.94 -4.47
CA MET A 113 -9.12 -15.61 -3.90
C MET A 113 -8.37 -14.55 -4.71
N THR A 114 -9.10 -13.67 -5.40
CA THR A 114 -8.52 -12.52 -6.09
C THR A 114 -8.55 -11.30 -5.18
N PHE A 115 -7.39 -10.67 -4.99
CA PHE A 115 -7.19 -9.59 -4.04
C PHE A 115 -6.63 -8.33 -4.70
N ASN A 116 -6.91 -7.19 -4.08
CA ASN A 116 -6.31 -5.90 -4.37
C ASN A 116 -5.92 -5.20 -3.05
N LEU A 117 -4.67 -4.75 -2.97
CA LEU A 117 -4.09 -4.12 -1.79
C LEU A 117 -4.00 -2.61 -1.96
N ARG A 118 -4.28 -1.90 -0.86
CA ARG A 118 -4.17 -0.44 -0.79
C ARG A 118 -3.87 0.01 0.64
N ILE A 119 -3.37 1.22 0.77
CA ILE A 119 -3.16 1.88 2.07
C ILE A 119 -3.97 3.18 2.03
N PRO A 120 -5.20 3.20 2.57
CA PRO A 120 -5.99 4.42 2.68
C PRO A 120 -5.22 5.45 3.52
N GLY A 121 -5.19 6.71 3.08
CA GLY A 121 -4.52 7.79 3.81
C GLY A 121 -3.00 7.92 3.60
N ASP A 122 -2.40 7.11 2.72
CA ASP A 122 -0.99 7.27 2.29
C ASP A 122 -0.76 8.65 1.64
N GLY A 123 -1.68 9.05 0.77
CA GLY A 123 -1.63 10.31 0.03
C GLY A 123 -2.28 10.13 -1.33
N SER A 124 -2.45 11.23 -2.08
CA SER A 124 -2.99 11.19 -3.45
C SER A 124 -2.16 12.02 -4.43
N GLY A 125 -1.04 12.58 -3.96
CA GLY A 125 -0.11 13.32 -4.80
C GLY A 125 0.90 12.39 -5.48
N GLU A 126 1.87 13.03 -6.13
CA GLU A 126 3.00 12.34 -6.75
C GLU A 126 3.72 11.40 -5.79
N PRO A 127 4.34 10.32 -6.31
CA PRO A 127 5.16 9.42 -5.49
C PRO A 127 6.26 10.15 -4.75
N SER A 128 6.56 9.67 -3.54
CA SER A 128 7.73 10.10 -2.78
C SER A 128 9.01 9.96 -3.61
N VAL A 129 9.89 10.95 -3.50
CA VAL A 129 11.21 10.95 -4.13
C VAL A 129 12.24 10.44 -3.15
N THR A 130 13.14 9.57 -3.60
CA THR A 130 14.22 9.05 -2.75
C THR A 130 15.36 10.06 -2.60
N SER A 131 16.07 9.99 -1.48
CA SER A 131 17.27 10.76 -1.21
C SER A 131 18.34 10.58 -2.29
N PHE A 132 18.45 9.39 -2.89
CA PHE A 132 19.36 9.12 -4.01
C PHE A 132 19.05 9.97 -5.24
N VAL A 133 17.78 10.22 -5.53
CA VAL A 133 17.36 11.07 -6.64
C VAL A 133 17.55 12.55 -6.28
N GLN A 134 17.24 12.94 -5.04
CA GLN A 134 17.35 14.34 -4.59
C GLN A 134 18.79 14.87 -4.57
N VAL A 135 19.78 14.00 -4.35
CA VAL A 135 21.20 14.36 -4.30
C VAL A 135 21.84 14.45 -5.69
N VAL A 136 21.19 13.94 -6.75
CA VAL A 136 21.70 14.05 -8.13
C VAL A 136 21.31 15.39 -8.76
N ASP A 137 20.20 16.00 -8.32
CA ASP A 137 19.73 17.31 -8.79
C ASP A 137 19.94 18.39 -7.71
N ASN A 138 21.13 18.99 -7.73
CA ASN A 138 21.52 20.08 -6.81
C ASN A 138 20.71 21.37 -7.03
N THR A 139 19.94 21.46 -8.13
CA THR A 139 19.10 22.62 -8.45
C THR A 139 17.65 22.45 -7.98
N HIS A 140 17.30 21.28 -7.45
CA HIS A 140 15.93 20.94 -7.16
C HIS A 140 15.33 21.82 -6.03
N PRO A 141 14.14 22.41 -6.22
CA PRO A 141 13.50 23.29 -5.24
C PRO A 141 13.20 22.63 -3.89
N SER A 142 13.28 21.29 -3.77
CA SER A 142 13.08 20.55 -2.52
C SER A 142 14.06 20.91 -1.41
N TRP A 143 15.23 21.47 -1.77
CA TRP A 143 16.21 21.98 -0.81
C TRP A 143 15.83 23.36 -0.24
N ARG A 144 14.89 24.08 -0.88
CA ARG A 144 14.39 25.37 -0.38
C ARG A 144 13.22 25.15 0.58
N LYS A 145 13.31 25.75 1.78
CA LYS A 145 12.19 25.80 2.74
C LYS A 145 10.94 26.37 2.03
N GLY A 146 9.86 25.60 2.00
CA GLY A 146 8.52 26.10 1.62
C GLY A 146 7.95 25.64 0.27
N ALA A 147 8.65 24.85 -0.54
CA ALA A 147 8.17 24.42 -1.87
C ALA A 147 7.26 23.17 -1.88
N ARG A 148 6.53 22.87 -0.80
CA ARG A 148 5.61 21.71 -0.79
C ARG A 148 4.19 22.18 -1.03
N GLY A 149 3.62 21.77 -2.15
CA GLY A 149 2.21 21.98 -2.48
C GLY A 149 1.27 21.35 -1.44
N ARG A 150 -0.01 21.74 -1.48
CA ARG A 150 -1.05 21.34 -0.51
C ARG A 150 -1.35 19.82 -0.48
N VAL A 151 -0.86 19.03 -1.44
CA VAL A 151 -1.22 17.61 -1.61
C VAL A 151 -0.14 16.70 -0.99
N ARG A 152 -0.58 15.72 -0.18
CA ARG A 152 0.32 14.75 0.46
C ARG A 152 0.82 13.72 -0.58
N PRO A 153 2.14 13.46 -0.67
CA PRO A 153 2.71 12.50 -1.61
C PRO A 153 2.26 11.07 -1.27
N THR A 154 2.35 10.16 -2.23
CA THR A 154 2.20 8.71 -1.98
C THR A 154 3.55 8.13 -1.55
N GLU A 155 3.63 7.63 -0.32
CA GLU A 155 4.90 7.27 0.34
C GLU A 155 5.08 5.75 0.49
N PHE A 156 4.01 4.96 0.31
CA PHE A 156 4.07 3.50 0.35
C PHE A 156 4.01 2.86 -1.05
N THR A 157 4.82 1.85 -1.26
CA THR A 157 4.78 0.97 -2.44
C THR A 157 4.49 -0.47 -2.00
N ILE A 158 3.57 -1.15 -2.67
CA ILE A 158 3.14 -2.52 -2.36
C ILE A 158 3.45 -3.45 -3.53
N ARG A 159 4.08 -4.61 -3.29
CA ARG A 159 4.41 -5.61 -4.30
C ARG A 159 4.16 -7.05 -3.80
N PRO A 160 3.33 -7.86 -4.47
CA PRO A 160 2.39 -7.47 -5.53
C PRO A 160 1.23 -6.65 -4.96
N ARG A 161 0.71 -5.67 -5.72
CA ARG A 161 -0.46 -4.88 -5.31
C ARG A 161 -1.79 -5.61 -5.56
N ARG A 162 -1.83 -6.53 -6.52
CA ARG A 162 -3.02 -7.31 -6.88
C ARG A 162 -2.59 -8.71 -7.31
N GLY A 163 -3.49 -9.68 -7.22
CA GLY A 163 -3.25 -11.04 -7.72
C GLY A 163 -4.35 -12.01 -7.33
N THR A 164 -4.17 -13.27 -7.71
CA THR A 164 -5.08 -14.36 -7.31
C THR A 164 -4.28 -15.43 -6.58
N ILE A 165 -4.72 -15.75 -5.37
CA ILE A 165 -4.16 -16.83 -4.56
C ILE A 165 -5.03 -18.07 -4.79
N ARG A 166 -4.42 -19.15 -5.27
CA ARG A 166 -5.10 -20.45 -5.40
C ARG A 166 -5.66 -20.94 -4.06
N SER A 167 -6.56 -21.91 -4.11
CA SER A 167 -7.02 -22.68 -2.95
C SER A 167 -5.84 -23.14 -2.09
N GLN A 168 -5.91 -22.93 -0.78
CA GLN A 168 -4.85 -23.27 0.19
C GLN A 168 -3.45 -22.68 -0.13
N GLY A 169 -3.39 -21.63 -0.96
CA GLY A 169 -2.15 -20.99 -1.37
C GLY A 169 -1.75 -19.80 -0.50
N PHE A 170 -0.60 -19.21 -0.79
CA PHE A 170 -0.15 -17.97 -0.18
C PHE A 170 0.61 -17.10 -1.18
N VAL A 171 0.78 -15.83 -0.84
CA VAL A 171 1.65 -14.89 -1.53
C VAL A 171 2.43 -14.05 -0.53
N ASP A 172 3.71 -13.83 -0.80
CA ASP A 172 4.54 -12.91 -0.03
C ASP A 172 4.40 -11.50 -0.60
N ILE A 173 4.15 -10.54 0.29
CA ILE A 173 3.88 -9.13 -0.01
C ILE A 173 4.99 -8.29 0.61
N GLN A 174 5.64 -7.48 -0.21
CA GLN A 174 6.58 -6.46 0.17
C GLN A 174 5.86 -5.11 0.28
N VAL A 175 6.08 -4.43 1.40
CA VAL A 175 5.60 -3.07 1.63
C VAL A 175 6.82 -2.19 1.89
N THR A 176 7.02 -1.20 1.03
CA THR A 176 8.14 -0.24 1.11
C THR A 176 7.61 1.12 1.52
N LEU A 177 8.16 1.71 2.58
CA LEU A 177 7.95 3.10 2.97
C LEU A 177 9.15 3.95 2.54
N CYS A 178 8.90 4.97 1.73
CA CYS A 178 9.86 6.05 1.47
C CYS A 178 9.21 7.36 1.91
N SER A 179 9.47 7.77 3.14
CA SER A 179 8.82 8.96 3.68
C SER A 179 9.44 10.24 3.12
N ASN A 180 8.62 11.16 2.67
CA ASN A 180 9.01 12.53 2.37
C ASN A 180 8.35 13.52 3.35
N THR A 181 7.86 13.03 4.49
CA THR A 181 7.20 13.85 5.51
C THR A 181 7.65 13.39 6.89
N VAL A 182 8.28 14.26 7.68
CA VAL A 182 8.66 13.94 9.06
C VAL A 182 7.37 13.83 9.90
N ARG A 183 6.94 12.59 10.17
CA ARG A 183 5.71 12.28 10.91
C ARG A 183 5.74 10.88 11.51
N ARG A 184 4.77 10.62 12.38
CA ARG A 184 4.38 9.26 12.77
C ARG A 184 3.32 8.72 11.82
N TYR A 185 3.41 7.43 11.51
CA TYR A 185 2.49 6.69 10.68
C TYR A 185 1.73 5.69 11.54
N GLU A 186 0.42 5.70 11.40
CA GLU A 186 -0.49 4.69 11.91
C GLU A 186 -1.58 4.53 10.85
N LEU A 187 -1.34 3.61 9.91
CA LEU A 187 -2.18 3.36 8.74
C LEU A 187 -2.47 1.86 8.63
N ALA A 188 -3.31 1.47 7.67
CA ALA A 188 -3.62 0.07 7.45
C ALA A 188 -3.39 -0.32 5.98
N LEU A 189 -2.74 -1.47 5.77
CA LEU A 189 -2.77 -2.19 4.50
C LEU A 189 -4.09 -2.96 4.44
N VAL A 190 -5.02 -2.49 3.60
CA VAL A 190 -6.35 -3.11 3.45
C VAL A 190 -6.39 -4.05 2.25
N VAL A 191 -7.14 -5.14 2.41
CA VAL A 191 -7.38 -6.16 1.40
C VAL A 191 -8.81 -6.01 0.88
N ASP A 192 -8.94 -5.62 -0.38
CA ASP A 192 -10.20 -5.77 -1.11
C ASP A 192 -10.21 -7.14 -1.79
N VAL A 193 -11.38 -7.79 -1.85
CA VAL A 193 -11.55 -9.12 -2.44
C VAL A 193 -12.66 -9.07 -3.49
N ASP A 194 -12.32 -9.46 -4.72
CA ASP A 194 -13.23 -9.39 -5.85
C ASP A 194 -14.45 -10.28 -5.63
N GLY A 195 -15.65 -9.72 -5.87
CA GLY A 195 -16.92 -10.42 -5.66
C GLY A 195 -17.34 -10.57 -4.18
N VAL A 196 -16.54 -10.09 -3.23
CA VAL A 196 -16.79 -10.21 -1.79
C VAL A 196 -16.97 -8.83 -1.16
N GLY A 197 -16.00 -7.92 -1.32
CA GLY A 197 -16.09 -6.60 -0.71
C GLY A 197 -14.78 -5.82 -0.69
N LYS A 198 -14.86 -4.57 -0.19
CA LYS A 198 -13.71 -3.70 0.05
C LYS A 198 -13.36 -3.71 1.53
N GLU A 199 -12.08 -3.56 1.85
CA GLU A 199 -11.56 -3.51 3.24
C GLU A 199 -11.98 -4.73 4.08
N VAL A 200 -11.97 -5.91 3.47
CA VAL A 200 -12.38 -7.17 4.12
C VAL A 200 -11.43 -7.57 5.25
N LEU A 201 -10.14 -7.23 5.11
CA LEU A 201 -9.13 -7.41 6.14
C LEU A 201 -8.18 -6.21 6.13
N ALA A 202 -7.61 -5.88 7.29
CA ALA A 202 -6.65 -4.80 7.45
C ALA A 202 -5.43 -5.28 8.26
N LEU A 203 -4.24 -4.86 7.86
CA LEU A 203 -2.99 -5.07 8.57
C LEU A 203 -2.41 -3.73 9.02
N LEU A 204 -2.17 -3.56 10.32
CA LEU A 204 -1.66 -2.31 10.88
C LEU A 204 -0.22 -2.04 10.42
N LEU A 205 0.04 -0.80 10.00
CA LEU A 205 1.35 -0.27 9.62
C LEU A 205 1.74 0.86 10.57
N THR A 206 2.89 0.75 11.21
CA THR A 206 3.42 1.82 12.08
C THR A 206 4.84 2.19 11.70
N ALA A 207 5.14 3.49 11.70
CA ALA A 207 6.49 4.00 11.46
C ALA A 207 6.69 5.38 12.10
N ARG A 208 7.94 5.79 12.30
CA ARG A 208 8.29 7.18 12.57
C ARG A 208 9.35 7.63 11.56
N CYS A 209 9.00 8.61 10.73
CA CYS A 209 9.98 9.25 9.87
C CYS A 209 10.79 10.26 10.68
N VAL A 210 12.12 10.16 10.61
CA VAL A 210 13.06 11.03 11.30
C VAL A 210 14.12 11.56 10.33
N VAL A 211 14.67 12.73 10.64
CA VAL A 211 15.88 13.23 9.98
C VAL A 211 17.02 13.02 10.97
N PRO A 212 18.02 12.19 10.66
CA PRO A 212 19.13 11.95 11.58
C PRO A 212 19.96 13.23 11.78
N PRO A 213 20.37 13.54 13.02
CA PRO A 213 21.20 14.71 13.28
C PRO A 213 22.62 14.50 12.75
N LEU A 214 23.05 15.36 11.83
CA LEU A 214 24.42 15.40 11.34
C LEU A 214 25.20 16.48 12.12
N ARG A 215 26.48 16.20 12.43
CA ARG A 215 27.34 17.12 13.19
C ARG A 215 28.57 17.48 12.37
N ALA A 216 28.96 18.75 12.41
CA ALA A 216 30.30 19.15 11.98
C ALA A 216 31.30 18.80 13.07
N LEU A 217 32.37 18.09 12.74
CA LEU A 217 33.46 17.78 13.68
C LEU A 217 34.19 19.06 14.11
N ASN A 218 34.46 19.93 13.13
CA ASN A 218 35.05 21.25 13.32
C ASN A 218 34.09 22.30 12.75
N PRO A 219 33.22 22.92 13.57
CA PRO A 219 32.20 23.85 13.08
C PRO A 219 32.77 25.18 12.59
N VAL A 220 34.05 25.44 12.82
CA VAL A 220 34.77 26.63 12.35
C VAL A 220 35.82 26.20 11.34
N VAL A 221 35.74 26.74 10.11
CA VAL A 221 36.71 26.47 9.04
C VAL A 221 37.58 27.70 8.84
N THR A 222 38.84 27.62 9.27
CA THR A 222 39.79 28.73 9.13
C THR A 222 40.55 28.63 7.80
N PHE A 223 40.35 29.60 6.91
CA PHE A 223 41.07 29.66 5.63
C PHE A 223 42.47 30.28 5.75
N GLY A 224 42.69 31.12 6.77
CA GLY A 224 43.96 31.80 7.00
C GLY A 224 44.17 32.95 6.01
N ARG A 225 45.37 33.08 5.44
CA ARG A 225 45.68 34.11 4.44
C ARG A 225 45.16 33.69 3.08
N CYS A 226 44.18 34.43 2.55
CA CYS A 226 43.63 34.26 1.21
C CYS A 226 44.12 35.37 0.27
N PHE A 227 44.18 35.08 -1.02
CA PHE A 227 44.46 36.09 -2.05
C PHE A 227 43.15 36.61 -2.64
N LEU A 228 43.12 37.91 -2.95
CA LEU A 228 41.98 38.56 -3.60
C LEU A 228 41.68 37.87 -4.93
N GLN A 229 40.39 37.55 -5.18
CA GLN A 229 39.92 36.87 -6.41
C GLN A 229 40.58 35.51 -6.69
N PHE A 230 41.18 34.86 -5.68
CA PHE A 230 41.74 33.53 -5.81
C PHE A 230 40.93 32.50 -5.00
N PRO A 231 40.44 31.43 -5.63
CA PRO A 231 39.66 30.41 -4.93
C PRO A 231 40.57 29.60 -4.00
N SER A 232 40.25 29.59 -2.71
CA SER A 232 40.93 28.81 -1.68
C SER A 232 40.01 27.71 -1.18
N GLN A 233 40.51 26.48 -1.03
CA GLN A 233 39.69 25.34 -0.61
C GLN A 233 40.07 24.82 0.79
N ARG A 234 39.05 24.47 1.57
CA ARG A 234 39.16 23.79 2.86
C ARG A 234 38.09 22.70 2.99
N MET A 235 38.32 21.73 3.86
CA MET A 235 37.40 20.62 4.08
C MET A 235 36.65 20.81 5.40
N LEU A 236 35.34 20.60 5.37
CA LEU A 236 34.49 20.46 6.55
C LEU A 236 34.15 18.98 6.74
N THR A 237 34.52 18.40 7.87
CA THR A 237 34.14 17.03 8.18
C THR A 237 32.74 17.00 8.80
N LEU A 238 31.78 16.41 8.08
CA LEU A 238 30.46 16.08 8.59
C LEU A 238 30.45 14.63 9.10
N VAL A 239 29.80 14.40 10.23
CA VAL A 239 29.72 13.10 10.90
C VAL A 239 28.26 12.75 11.17
N ASN A 240 27.90 11.51 10.88
CA ASN A 240 26.63 10.89 11.23
C ASN A 240 26.89 9.82 12.30
N GLU A 241 26.52 10.13 13.53
CA GLU A 241 26.63 9.21 14.68
C GLU A 241 25.35 8.38 14.91
N SER A 242 24.36 8.52 14.03
CA SER A 242 23.09 7.80 14.16
C SER A 242 23.11 6.46 13.43
N ASP A 243 22.20 5.57 13.80
CA ASP A 243 21.96 4.29 13.13
C ASP A 243 21.26 4.43 11.77
N LEU A 244 20.88 5.64 11.38
CA LEU A 244 20.08 5.92 10.19
C LEU A 244 20.87 6.75 9.17
N PRO A 245 20.72 6.48 7.87
CA PRO A 245 21.38 7.26 6.83
C PRO A 245 20.79 8.66 6.77
N GLY A 246 21.62 9.68 6.57
CA GLY A 246 21.19 11.07 6.40
C GLY A 246 21.57 11.64 5.03
N CYS A 247 21.04 12.82 4.74
CA CYS A 247 21.51 13.64 3.63
C CYS A 247 21.99 14.97 4.17
N TYR A 248 23.06 15.51 3.57
CA TYR A 248 23.47 16.88 3.79
C TYR A 248 23.24 17.70 2.51
N GLY A 249 22.97 18.99 2.70
CA GLY A 249 22.91 19.99 1.65
C GLY A 249 23.54 21.28 2.15
N VAL A 250 24.53 21.78 1.41
CA VAL A 250 25.17 23.07 1.59
C VAL A 250 24.23 24.11 1.01
N LEU A 251 23.76 25.01 1.87
CA LEU A 251 22.88 26.09 1.44
C LEU A 251 23.66 27.09 0.57
N PRO A 252 23.04 27.61 -0.51
CA PRO A 252 23.66 28.66 -1.30
C PRO A 252 23.80 29.93 -0.47
N GLN A 253 24.86 30.70 -0.73
CA GLN A 253 25.07 31.99 -0.11
C GLN A 253 23.94 32.97 -0.46
N GLU A 254 23.36 33.62 0.56
CA GLU A 254 22.40 34.71 0.39
C GLU A 254 23.13 36.04 0.12
N GLN A 255 22.54 36.93 -0.70
CA GLN A 255 23.07 38.29 -0.98
C GLN A 255 24.52 38.32 -1.49
N LYS A 256 24.80 37.56 -2.55
CA LYS A 256 26.14 37.43 -3.14
C LYS A 256 26.73 38.74 -3.72
N GLU A 257 25.88 39.68 -4.14
CA GLU A 257 26.30 40.89 -4.86
C GLU A 257 27.08 41.89 -3.98
N ASP A 258 26.74 41.98 -2.69
CA ASP A 258 27.40 42.88 -1.73
C ASP A 258 28.36 42.14 -0.77
N ALA A 259 28.56 40.84 -0.97
CA ALA A 259 29.34 40.02 -0.05
C ALA A 259 30.85 40.22 -0.23
N ALA A 260 31.53 40.53 0.88
CA ALA A 260 32.99 40.64 0.97
C ALA A 260 33.74 39.35 0.59
N VAL A 261 33.07 38.21 0.71
CA VAL A 261 33.59 36.88 0.44
C VAL A 261 32.51 36.06 -0.25
N TRP A 262 32.88 35.30 -1.28
CA TRP A 262 32.00 34.31 -1.89
C TRP A 262 32.37 32.91 -1.43
N PHE A 263 31.38 32.11 -1.03
CA PHE A 263 31.59 30.70 -0.72
C PHE A 263 30.75 29.79 -1.63
N SER A 264 31.30 28.62 -1.94
CA SER A 264 30.60 27.56 -2.65
C SER A 264 31.18 26.19 -2.31
N SER A 265 30.47 25.12 -2.64
CA SER A 265 30.98 23.77 -2.56
C SER A 265 30.84 23.08 -3.91
N PRO A 266 31.88 22.41 -4.43
CA PRO A 266 31.75 21.58 -5.63
C PRO A 266 30.94 20.30 -5.38
N VAL A 267 30.71 19.92 -4.11
CA VAL A 267 29.88 18.78 -3.71
C VAL A 267 28.83 19.27 -2.70
N PRO A 268 27.83 20.06 -3.17
CA PRO A 268 26.92 20.77 -2.29
C PRO A 268 25.89 19.86 -1.63
N CYS A 269 25.73 18.61 -2.04
CA CYS A 269 24.90 17.66 -1.30
C CYS A 269 25.45 16.23 -1.42
N GLY A 270 25.03 15.39 -0.50
CA GLY A 270 25.48 14.01 -0.44
C GLY A 270 24.67 13.18 0.55
N ILE A 271 24.83 11.86 0.45
CA ILE A 271 24.31 10.89 1.41
C ILE A 271 25.41 10.59 2.42
N LEU A 272 25.05 10.54 3.70
CA LEU A 272 25.94 10.16 4.78
C LEU A 272 25.39 8.91 5.47
N HIS A 273 26.11 7.80 5.36
CA HIS A 273 25.70 6.52 5.92
C HIS A 273 25.72 6.54 7.46
N PRO A 274 25.03 5.59 8.14
CA PRO A 274 25.15 5.42 9.59
C PRO A 274 26.60 5.30 10.03
N HIS A 275 26.94 5.87 11.18
CA HIS A 275 28.28 5.78 11.80
C HIS A 275 29.43 6.10 10.84
N SER A 276 29.25 7.13 10.01
CA SER A 276 30.21 7.51 8.97
C SER A 276 30.45 9.02 8.91
N SER A 277 31.54 9.40 8.26
CA SER A 277 31.93 10.79 8.06
C SER A 277 32.26 11.08 6.60
N VAL A 278 32.05 12.32 6.19
CA VAL A 278 32.40 12.82 4.85
C VAL A 278 33.12 14.15 4.95
N GLU A 279 34.11 14.35 4.11
CA GLU A 279 34.78 15.64 3.95
C GLU A 279 34.10 16.43 2.83
N VAL A 280 33.46 17.54 3.19
CA VAL A 280 32.79 18.43 2.25
C VAL A 280 33.74 19.57 1.90
N PRO A 281 34.16 19.71 0.63
CA PRO A 281 35.01 20.81 0.20
C PRO A 281 34.22 22.13 0.18
N PHE A 282 34.78 23.17 0.78
CA PHE A 282 34.33 24.55 0.68
C PHE A 282 35.38 25.39 -0.02
N THR A 283 34.96 26.09 -1.06
CA THR A 283 35.75 27.04 -1.82
C THR A 283 35.35 28.45 -1.43
N LEU A 284 36.33 29.24 -1.01
CA LEU A 284 36.19 30.63 -0.61
C LEU A 284 36.96 31.52 -1.58
N GLU A 285 36.33 32.60 -2.04
CA GLU A 285 36.95 33.62 -2.88
C GLU A 285 36.73 35.02 -2.25
N ALA A 286 37.82 35.67 -1.85
CA ALA A 286 37.74 37.01 -1.26
C ALA A 286 37.50 38.08 -2.34
N ARG A 287 36.52 38.95 -2.12
CA ARG A 287 36.16 40.06 -3.03
C ARG A 287 36.71 41.41 -2.59
N VAL A 288 37.00 41.57 -1.31
CA VAL A 288 37.60 42.77 -0.73
C VAL A 288 38.78 42.43 0.17
N LEU A 289 39.64 43.42 0.44
CA LEU A 289 40.74 43.29 1.40
C LEU A 289 40.25 43.55 2.82
N GLY A 290 40.91 42.94 3.80
CA GLY A 290 40.63 43.11 5.22
C GLY A 290 40.31 41.79 5.93
N GLU A 291 40.18 41.86 7.25
CA GLU A 291 39.74 40.73 8.07
C GLU A 291 38.23 40.53 7.87
N GLN A 292 37.83 39.27 7.63
CA GLN A 292 36.44 38.90 7.37
C GLN A 292 36.06 37.76 8.33
N ASP A 293 34.93 37.92 9.01
CA ASP A 293 34.30 36.88 9.84
C ASP A 293 32.87 36.69 9.30
N THR A 294 32.61 35.52 8.71
CA THR A 294 31.38 35.21 7.95
C THR A 294 30.84 33.84 8.33
#